data_AF-A0A5S6Q5J5-F1
#
_entry.id   AF-A0A5S6Q5J5-F1
#
_cell.length_a   1.000
_cell.length_b   1.000
_cell.length_c   1.000
_cell.angle_alpha   90.00
_cell.angle_beta   90.00
_cell.angle_gamma   90.00
#
_symmetry.space_group_name_H-M   'P 1'
#
loop_
_entity.id
_entity.type
_entity.pdbx_description
1 polymer ?
#
loop_
_entity_poly.entity_id
_entity_poly.type
_entity_poly.pdbx_seq_one_letter_code
_entity_poly.pdbx_strand_id
1 'polypeptide(L)'
;MHPSCVREIILKGLSLSYLWAFASLYHQTPGLYGDEGILPVRNTLKCDDTPLRCSVSGNPPTALHLSQLVSLSPSQTMEAGLLVGMLVAALSFAFVFLRNTLSYLVMWYLYLSFVQVGGDFLSFQWDTLLLEAGFLAILLAPIRIFRRPTTKWLPQDNVNIFLFRWLAFRLMFVSGIVKLLIQDPTWWKLTALHYHFNSQCIPTPLAWYAHQLPGFVKQFSVAATFVILIFLSLFMLSPSKHLRHAHMGYSLQVVQHSAVMRDRHQLRCSPCCNV
;
A
#
# COMPACT_ATOMS: atom_id res chain seq x y z
N MET A 1 -0.17 -24.82 1.46
CA MET A 1 1.15 -24.19 1.22
C MET A 1 2.05 -24.40 2.44
N HIS A 2 3.32 -24.71 2.21
CA HIS A 2 4.32 -24.81 3.27
C HIS A 2 4.53 -23.43 3.91
N PRO A 3 4.63 -23.31 5.25
CA PRO A 3 4.77 -22.05 5.94
C PRO A 3 5.91 -21.15 5.42
N SER A 4 7.07 -21.74 5.09
CA SER A 4 8.19 -21.02 4.49
C SER A 4 7.87 -20.39 3.13
N CYS A 5 7.02 -21.03 2.32
CA CYS A 5 6.61 -20.48 1.02
C CYS A 5 5.77 -19.21 1.19
N VAL A 6 4.86 -19.20 2.18
CA VAL A 6 4.03 -18.03 2.50
C VAL A 6 4.90 -16.83 2.88
N ARG A 7 5.90 -17.05 3.75
CA ARG A 7 6.87 -16.02 4.12
C ARG A 7 7.58 -15.43 2.90
N GLU A 8 8.11 -16.29 2.03
CA GLU A 8 8.84 -15.83 0.84
C GLU A 8 7.95 -15.06 -0.14
N ILE A 9 6.67 -15.42 -0.27
CA ILE A 9 5.69 -14.69 -1.10
C ILE A 9 5.40 -13.31 -0.52
N ILE A 10 5.15 -13.22 0.79
CA ILE A 10 4.90 -11.93 1.48
C ILE A 10 6.09 -11.00 1.28
N LEU A 11 7.29 -11.48 1.57
CA LEU A 11 8.52 -10.71 1.45
C LEU A 11 8.80 -10.29 -0.01
N LYS A 12 8.57 -11.17 -1.01
CA LYS A 12 8.66 -10.80 -2.43
C LYS A 12 7.66 -9.72 -2.82
N GLY A 13 6.40 -9.90 -2.43
CA GLY A 13 5.33 -8.95 -2.73
C GLY A 13 5.67 -7.57 -2.17
N LEU A 14 6.16 -7.52 -0.93
CA LEU A 14 6.54 -6.28 -0.29
C LEU A 14 7.78 -5.62 -0.93
N SER A 15 8.79 -6.40 -1.34
CA SER A 15 9.93 -5.84 -2.10
C SER A 15 9.46 -5.22 -3.42
N LEU A 16 8.51 -5.85 -4.10
CA LEU A 16 7.93 -5.30 -5.33
C LEU A 16 7.12 -4.02 -5.04
N SER A 17 6.35 -3.98 -3.95
CA SER A 17 5.62 -2.78 -3.52
C SER A 17 6.57 -1.62 -3.20
N TYR A 18 7.66 -1.86 -2.47
CA TYR A 18 8.69 -0.85 -2.21
C TYR A 18 9.35 -0.37 -3.50
N LEU A 19 9.68 -1.28 -4.42
CA LEU A 19 10.26 -0.90 -5.72
C LEU A 19 9.33 0.05 -6.48
N TRP A 20 8.04 -0.26 -6.54
CA TRP A 20 7.06 0.59 -7.21
C TRP A 20 6.86 1.94 -6.50
N ALA A 21 6.84 1.93 -5.17
CA ALA A 21 6.71 3.15 -4.37
C ALA A 21 7.91 4.09 -4.59
N PHE A 22 9.14 3.57 -4.50
CA PHE A 22 10.34 4.36 -4.76
C PHE A 22 10.43 4.83 -6.21
N ALA A 23 10.08 3.99 -7.19
CA ALA A 23 10.07 4.38 -8.61
C ALA A 23 9.04 5.49 -8.90
N SER A 24 7.84 5.36 -8.33
CA SER A 24 6.78 6.37 -8.42
C SER A 24 7.24 7.71 -7.82
N LEU A 25 7.82 7.66 -6.62
CA LEU A 25 8.33 8.84 -5.93
C LEU A 25 9.52 9.47 -6.65
N TYR A 26 10.43 8.67 -7.22
CA TYR A 26 11.56 9.16 -8.01
C TYR A 26 11.11 10.01 -9.19
N HIS A 27 10.06 9.59 -9.91
CA HIS A 27 9.53 10.37 -11.02
C HIS A 27 8.88 11.69 -10.57
N GLN A 28 8.27 11.71 -9.38
CA GLN A 28 7.59 12.88 -8.84
C GLN A 28 8.54 13.87 -8.14
N THR A 29 9.70 13.40 -7.70
CA THR A 29 10.64 14.14 -6.85
C THR A 29 11.08 15.48 -7.44
N PRO A 30 11.49 15.58 -8.72
CA PRO A 30 11.93 16.86 -9.28
C PRO A 30 10.84 17.95 -9.26
N GLY A 31 9.58 17.59 -9.51
CA GLY A 31 8.46 18.54 -9.53
C GLY A 31 7.86 18.82 -8.16
N LEU A 32 7.91 17.86 -7.24
CA LEU A 32 7.29 17.99 -5.91
C LEU A 32 8.27 18.57 -4.89
N TYR A 33 9.49 18.04 -4.86
CA TYR A 33 10.47 18.21 -3.78
C TYR A 33 11.79 18.86 -4.23
N GLY A 34 11.94 19.07 -5.54
CA GLY A 34 13.07 19.79 -6.12
C GLY A 34 13.16 21.23 -5.63
N ASP A 35 14.23 21.91 -6.01
CA ASP A 35 14.52 23.28 -5.55
C ASP A 35 13.44 24.27 -6.01
N GLU A 36 12.84 24.03 -7.18
CA GLU A 36 11.69 24.77 -7.75
C GLU A 36 10.37 23.97 -7.61
N GLY A 37 10.34 22.99 -6.70
CA GLY A 37 9.18 22.12 -6.49
C GLY A 37 8.04 22.81 -5.74
N ILE A 38 6.86 22.17 -5.73
CA ILE A 38 5.69 22.67 -4.97
C ILE A 38 5.99 22.75 -3.47
N LEU A 39 6.75 21.78 -2.94
CA LEU A 39 7.17 21.70 -1.55
C LEU A 39 8.69 21.44 -1.46
N PRO A 40 9.53 22.49 -1.64
CA PRO A 40 10.98 22.33 -1.67
C PRO A 40 11.51 21.76 -0.34
N VAL A 41 12.22 20.64 -0.42
CA VAL A 41 12.75 19.92 0.76
C VAL A 41 13.69 20.79 1.60
N ARG A 42 14.34 21.78 0.98
CA ARG A 42 15.20 22.74 1.67
C ARG A 42 14.46 23.48 2.78
N ASN A 43 13.17 23.77 2.61
CA ASN A 43 12.38 24.50 3.60
C ASN A 43 12.04 23.63 4.81
N THR A 44 11.79 22.34 4.61
CA THR A 44 11.48 21.38 5.67
C THR A 44 12.71 20.95 6.46
N LEU A 45 13.89 20.97 5.81
CA LEU A 45 15.17 20.62 6.42
C LEU A 45 15.95 21.82 7.00
N LYS A 46 15.36 23.03 7.02
CA LYS A 46 15.99 24.18 7.68
C LYS A 46 16.15 23.88 9.16
N CYS A 47 17.35 23.52 9.54
CA CYS A 47 17.77 23.48 10.91
C CYS A 47 18.98 24.41 11.05
N ASP A 48 18.80 25.48 11.82
CA ASP A 48 19.82 26.52 12.04
C ASP A 48 20.94 26.06 13.00
N ASP A 49 20.86 24.82 13.49
CA ASP A 49 21.75 24.23 14.50
C ASP A 49 22.50 22.99 13.97
N THR A 50 23.50 22.52 14.73
CA THR A 50 24.24 21.28 14.42
C THR A 50 23.32 20.07 14.23
N PRO A 51 23.62 19.11 13.33
CA PRO A 51 22.74 17.98 12.98
C PRO A 51 22.32 17.12 14.18
N LEU A 52 23.18 17.02 15.20
CA LEU A 52 22.89 16.33 16.46
C LEU A 52 21.85 17.06 17.32
N ARG A 53 21.82 18.40 17.31
CA ARG A 53 20.84 19.21 18.04
C ARG A 53 19.48 19.28 17.34
N CYS A 54 19.46 19.21 16.01
CA CYS A 54 18.21 19.07 15.24
C CYS A 54 17.45 17.78 15.58
N SER A 55 18.18 16.69 15.83
CA SER A 55 17.63 15.41 16.29
C SER A 55 17.06 15.49 17.71
N VAL A 56 17.60 16.38 18.55
CA VAL A 56 17.13 16.63 19.94
C VAL A 56 15.95 17.60 19.98
N SER A 57 15.77 18.46 18.96
CA SER A 57 14.70 19.46 18.86
C SER A 57 13.32 18.89 18.48
N GLY A 58 13.13 17.56 18.53
CA GLY A 58 11.84 16.91 18.29
C GLY A 58 11.58 16.47 16.84
N ASN A 59 12.51 16.74 15.91
CA ASN A 59 12.44 16.19 14.56
C ASN A 59 13.12 14.82 14.53
N PRO A 60 12.43 13.74 14.11
CA PRO A 60 13.03 12.41 14.03
C PRO A 60 14.24 12.42 13.10
N PRO A 61 15.33 11.70 13.43
CA PRO A 61 16.49 11.63 12.55
C PRO A 61 16.08 10.97 11.23
N THR A 62 16.10 11.75 10.15
CA THR A 62 15.84 11.25 8.79
C THR A 62 17.17 10.97 8.09
N ALA A 63 17.17 9.98 7.19
CA ALA A 63 18.31 9.73 6.31
C ALA A 63 18.73 10.96 5.49
N LEU A 64 17.79 11.90 5.26
CA LEU A 64 18.01 13.12 4.49
C LEU A 64 18.84 14.17 5.25
N HIS A 65 18.94 14.09 6.57
CA HIS A 65 19.88 14.92 7.35
C HIS A 65 21.35 14.54 7.07
N LEU A 66 21.63 13.36 6.48
CA LEU A 66 22.98 13.05 6.00
C LEU A 66 23.41 13.96 4.84
N SER A 67 22.50 14.67 4.17
CA SER A 67 22.86 15.69 3.16
C SER A 67 23.84 16.73 3.73
N GLN A 68 23.65 17.12 4.99
CA GLN A 68 24.51 18.07 5.71
C GLN A 68 25.92 17.53 5.96
N LEU A 69 26.08 16.20 6.03
CA LEU A 69 27.38 15.54 6.24
C LEU A 69 28.11 15.23 4.93
N VAL A 70 27.36 15.00 3.84
CA VAL A 70 27.91 14.53 2.55
C VAL A 70 28.11 15.69 1.56
N SER A 71 27.82 16.94 1.95
CA SER A 71 27.97 18.15 1.11
C SER A 71 27.18 18.11 -0.22
N LEU A 72 26.15 17.27 -0.30
CA LEU A 72 25.24 17.19 -1.45
C LEU A 72 24.05 18.11 -1.24
N SER A 73 23.43 18.57 -2.34
CA SER A 73 22.16 19.29 -2.21
C SER A 73 21.09 18.38 -1.60
N PRO A 74 20.12 18.93 -0.84
CA PRO A 74 19.02 18.14 -0.30
C PRO A 74 18.22 17.40 -1.37
N SER A 75 18.04 18.01 -2.55
CA SER A 75 17.42 17.41 -3.72
C SER A 75 18.20 16.19 -4.25
N GLN A 76 19.52 16.32 -4.42
CA GLN A 76 20.39 15.21 -4.86
C GLN A 76 20.44 14.08 -3.85
N THR A 77 20.43 14.40 -2.55
CA THR A 77 20.42 13.39 -1.48
C THR A 77 19.12 12.59 -1.50
N MET A 78 17.99 13.26 -1.79
CA MET A 78 16.70 12.63 -1.94
C MET A 78 16.67 11.66 -3.13
N GLU A 79 17.13 12.10 -4.29
CA GLU A 79 17.24 11.25 -5.49
C GLU A 79 18.15 10.04 -5.26
N ALA A 80 19.33 10.25 -4.66
CA ALA A 80 20.24 9.17 -4.31
C ALA A 80 19.61 8.16 -3.35
N GLY A 81 18.89 8.64 -2.32
CA GLY A 81 18.16 7.78 -1.39
C GLY A 81 17.08 6.92 -2.08
N LEU A 82 16.37 7.49 -3.06
CA LEU A 82 15.37 6.77 -3.86
C LEU A 82 16.02 5.72 -4.76
N LEU A 83 17.15 6.04 -5.38
CA LEU A 83 17.92 5.09 -6.20
C LEU A 83 18.44 3.92 -5.35
N VAL A 84 18.97 4.20 -4.15
CA VAL A 84 19.37 3.16 -3.19
C VAL A 84 18.17 2.31 -2.77
N GLY A 85 17.03 2.93 -2.46
CA GLY A 85 15.79 2.24 -2.13
C GLY A 85 15.33 1.29 -3.24
N MET A 86 15.33 1.77 -4.50
CA MET A 86 15.01 0.96 -5.68
C MET A 86 15.99 -0.21 -5.85
N LEU A 87 17.29 0.04 -5.71
CA LEU A 87 18.32 -1.00 -5.84
C LEU A 87 18.13 -2.10 -4.79
N VAL A 88 17.98 -1.73 -3.51
CA VAL A 88 17.79 -2.68 -2.42
C VAL A 88 16.49 -3.46 -2.60
N ALA A 89 15.41 -2.81 -3.06
CA ALA A 89 14.13 -3.46 -3.35
C ALA A 89 14.23 -4.47 -4.50
N ALA A 90 14.84 -4.08 -5.63
CA ALA A 90 15.06 -4.95 -6.79
C ALA A 90 15.94 -6.15 -6.44
N LEU A 91 17.02 -5.92 -5.69
CA LEU A 91 17.92 -6.97 -5.23
C LEU A 91 17.23 -7.94 -4.26
N SER A 92 16.40 -7.45 -3.33
CA SER A 92 15.62 -8.28 -2.39
C SER A 92 14.54 -9.11 -3.10
N PHE A 93 13.99 -8.58 -4.19
CA PHE A 93 13.05 -9.29 -5.05
C PHE A 93 13.73 -10.42 -5.83
N ALA A 94 14.85 -10.11 -6.49
CA ALA A 94 15.58 -11.03 -7.36
C ALA A 94 16.35 -12.12 -6.59
N PHE A 95 17.06 -11.75 -5.51
CA PHE A 95 17.99 -12.62 -4.82
C PHE A 95 17.49 -13.00 -3.42
N VAL A 96 17.30 -14.30 -3.20
CA VAL A 96 16.87 -14.85 -1.89
C VAL A 96 17.87 -14.52 -0.77
N PHE A 97 19.17 -14.39 -1.08
CA PHE A 97 20.19 -14.02 -0.10
C PHE A 97 20.02 -12.60 0.46
N LEU A 98 19.58 -11.67 -0.39
CA LEU A 98 19.40 -10.25 -0.03
C LEU A 98 18.04 -9.99 0.62
N ARG A 99 17.17 -10.98 0.68
CA ARG A 99 15.93 -10.97 1.46
C ARG A 99 16.20 -11.27 2.93
N ASN A 100 16.80 -10.29 3.59
CA ASN A 100 17.20 -10.37 4.99
C ASN A 100 16.68 -9.15 5.79
N THR A 101 16.72 -9.24 7.11
CA THR A 101 16.27 -8.19 8.03
C THR A 101 16.88 -6.82 7.72
N LEU A 102 18.16 -6.77 7.36
CA LEU A 102 18.87 -5.51 7.10
C LEU A 102 18.33 -4.80 5.85
N SER A 103 18.09 -5.54 4.76
CA SER A 103 17.52 -4.96 3.53
C SER A 103 16.14 -4.34 3.78
N TYR A 104 15.27 -5.03 4.53
CA TYR A 104 13.95 -4.48 4.89
C TYR A 104 14.05 -3.30 5.85
N LEU A 105 15.01 -3.32 6.77
CA LEU A 105 15.26 -2.18 7.66
C LEU A 105 15.71 -0.95 6.87
N VAL A 106 16.63 -1.12 5.93
CA VAL A 106 17.11 -0.03 5.06
C VAL A 106 15.96 0.52 4.22
N MET A 107 15.19 -0.33 3.54
CA MET A 107 14.02 0.11 2.75
C MET A 107 13.00 0.84 3.62
N TRP A 108 12.67 0.28 4.80
CA TRP A 108 11.70 0.88 5.72
C TRP A 108 12.17 2.23 6.25
N TYR A 109 13.43 2.34 6.68
CA TYR A 109 13.98 3.58 7.23
C TYR A 109 14.10 4.68 6.16
N LEU A 110 14.52 4.32 4.94
CA LEU A 110 14.51 5.24 3.81
C LEU A 110 13.10 5.73 3.53
N TYR A 111 12.11 4.83 3.42
CA TYR A 111 10.72 5.22 3.17
C TYR A 111 10.14 6.10 4.27
N LEU A 112 10.41 5.76 5.53
CA LEU A 112 10.01 6.57 6.70
C LEU A 112 10.60 7.98 6.62
N SER A 113 11.86 8.09 6.19
CA SER A 113 12.52 9.38 6.03
C SER A 113 11.82 10.25 4.98
N PHE A 114 11.39 9.66 3.86
CA PHE A 114 10.63 10.39 2.85
C PHE A 114 9.25 10.79 3.36
N VAL A 115 8.53 9.90 4.06
CA VAL A 115 7.20 10.22 4.62
C VAL A 115 7.28 11.35 5.64
N GLN A 116 8.32 11.39 6.47
CA GLN A 116 8.52 12.45 7.45
C GLN A 116 8.78 13.82 6.82
N VAL A 117 9.50 13.87 5.69
CA VAL A 117 9.78 15.11 4.96
C VAL A 117 8.65 15.49 4.00
N GLY A 118 7.91 14.50 3.49
CA GLY A 118 6.94 14.68 2.42
C GLY A 118 5.62 15.35 2.81
N GLY A 119 5.36 15.50 4.10
CA GLY A 119 4.15 16.16 4.60
C GLY A 119 2.86 15.58 4.01
N ASP A 120 1.98 16.46 3.57
CA ASP A 120 0.64 16.11 3.08
C ASP A 120 0.63 15.18 1.84
N PHE A 121 1.70 15.19 1.05
CA PHE A 121 1.79 14.38 -0.17
C PHE A 121 2.18 12.92 0.08
N LEU A 122 2.79 12.62 1.23
CA LEU A 122 3.20 11.26 1.63
C LEU A 122 2.48 10.77 2.89
N SER A 123 1.40 11.44 3.30
CA SER A 123 0.58 11.07 4.46
C SER A 123 -0.69 10.29 4.10
N PHE A 124 -0.73 9.62 2.93
CA PHE A 124 -1.90 8.83 2.55
C PHE A 124 -1.95 7.50 3.29
N GLN A 125 -3.13 6.88 3.32
CA GLN A 125 -3.36 5.61 4.01
C GLN A 125 -2.44 4.48 3.48
N TRP A 126 -2.09 4.52 2.19
CA TRP A 126 -1.22 3.54 1.56
C TRP A 126 0.24 3.67 2.02
N ASP A 127 0.72 4.89 2.29
CA ASP A 127 2.06 5.13 2.83
C ASP A 127 2.18 4.58 4.25
N THR A 128 1.15 4.84 5.07
CA THR A 128 1.06 4.30 6.44
C THR A 128 1.00 2.77 6.40
N LEU A 129 0.20 2.19 5.51
CA LEU A 129 0.11 0.75 5.34
C LEU A 129 1.45 0.13 4.93
N LEU A 130 2.19 0.77 4.01
CA LEU A 130 3.50 0.30 3.56
C LEU A 130 4.53 0.36 4.69
N LEU A 131 4.51 1.41 5.52
CA LEU A 131 5.37 1.51 6.70
C LEU A 131 5.05 0.44 7.77
N GLU A 132 3.78 0.20 8.04
CA GLU A 132 3.36 -0.85 8.98
C GLU A 132 3.74 -2.25 8.47
N ALA A 133 3.49 -2.54 7.19
CA ALA A 133 3.87 -3.80 6.55
C ALA A 133 5.40 -3.97 6.48
N GLY A 134 6.13 -2.89 6.18
CA GLY A 134 7.58 -2.82 6.19
C GLY A 134 8.17 -3.17 7.55
N PHE A 135 7.64 -2.56 8.61
CA PHE A 135 8.07 -2.85 9.97
C PHE A 135 7.85 -4.33 10.33
N LEU A 136 6.68 -4.88 10.00
CA LEU A 136 6.41 -6.32 10.20
C LEU A 136 7.34 -7.21 9.37
N ALA A 137 7.77 -6.76 8.19
CA ALA A 137 8.70 -7.51 7.36
C ALA A 137 10.12 -7.56 7.93
N ILE A 138 10.55 -6.54 8.68
CA ILE A 138 11.82 -6.58 9.43
C ILE A 138 11.78 -7.76 10.42
N LEU A 139 10.67 -7.94 11.13
CA LEU A 139 10.48 -9.03 12.10
C LEU A 139 10.36 -10.41 11.44
N LEU A 140 9.73 -10.46 10.27
CA LEU A 140 9.50 -11.70 9.52
C LEU A 140 10.74 -12.15 8.72
N ALA A 141 11.58 -11.22 8.29
CA ALA A 141 12.74 -11.53 7.45
C ALA A 141 13.82 -12.28 8.25
N PRO A 142 14.48 -13.28 7.66
CA PRO A 142 15.55 -14.01 8.33
C PRO A 142 16.78 -13.13 8.56
N ILE A 143 17.40 -13.27 9.73
CA ILE A 143 18.68 -12.63 10.07
C ILE A 143 19.79 -13.42 9.37
N ARG A 144 20.31 -12.90 8.25
CA ARG A 144 21.33 -13.57 7.40
C ARG A 144 22.73 -12.97 7.49
N ILE A 145 23.06 -12.32 8.61
CA ILE A 145 24.24 -11.44 8.70
C ILE A 145 25.57 -12.24 8.75
N PHE A 146 25.65 -13.37 9.48
CA PHE A 146 26.94 -14.07 9.66
C PHE A 146 26.88 -15.61 9.82
N ARG A 147 25.71 -16.25 9.88
CA ARG A 147 25.60 -17.70 10.16
C ARG A 147 24.74 -18.43 9.14
N ARG A 148 25.01 -19.75 9.01
CA ARG A 148 24.22 -20.70 8.20
C ARG A 148 22.73 -20.42 8.42
N PRO A 149 21.96 -20.30 7.32
CA PRO A 149 20.58 -19.85 7.39
C PRO A 149 19.78 -20.80 8.28
N THR A 150 19.19 -20.28 9.35
CA THR A 150 18.14 -21.01 10.06
C THR A 150 16.88 -20.93 9.20
N THR A 151 16.81 -21.78 8.18
CA THR A 151 15.60 -22.00 7.37
C THR A 151 14.51 -22.73 8.17
N LYS A 152 14.82 -23.15 9.40
CA LYS A 152 13.88 -23.74 10.34
C LYS A 152 12.78 -22.74 10.65
N TRP A 153 11.55 -23.24 10.66
CA TRP A 153 10.38 -22.48 11.08
C TRP A 153 10.43 -22.26 12.59
N LEU A 154 10.33 -21.00 13.04
CA LEU A 154 10.25 -20.69 14.46
C LEU A 154 8.81 -20.41 14.87
N PRO A 155 8.42 -20.64 16.15
CA PRO A 155 7.12 -20.23 16.68
C PRO A 155 6.83 -18.72 16.45
N GLN A 156 7.87 -17.89 16.43
CA GLN A 156 7.79 -16.45 16.15
C GLN A 156 7.25 -16.15 14.74
N ASP A 157 7.51 -17.00 13.75
CA ASP A 157 7.00 -16.84 12.38
C ASP A 157 5.46 -16.90 12.35
N ASN A 158 4.85 -17.69 13.25
CA ASN A 158 3.38 -17.77 13.35
C ASN A 158 2.77 -16.47 13.86
N VAL A 159 3.42 -15.82 14.83
CA VAL A 159 2.99 -14.53 15.38
C VAL A 159 3.12 -13.44 14.31
N ASN A 160 4.26 -13.38 13.62
CA ASN A 160 4.48 -12.41 12.56
C ASN A 160 3.46 -12.55 11.42
N ILE A 161 3.16 -13.78 10.99
CA ILE A 161 2.12 -14.02 9.98
C ILE A 161 0.73 -13.66 10.49
N PHE A 162 0.44 -13.91 11.76
CA PHE A 162 -0.80 -13.43 12.38
C PHE A 162 -0.87 -11.91 12.36
N LEU A 163 0.22 -11.18 12.62
CA LEU A 163 0.26 -9.72 12.53
C LEU A 163 -0.01 -9.22 11.09
N PHE A 164 0.55 -9.87 10.07
CA PHE A 164 0.21 -9.54 8.67
C PHE A 164 -1.27 -9.79 8.36
N ARG A 165 -1.86 -10.86 8.90
CA ARG A 165 -3.30 -11.13 8.76
C ARG A 165 -4.14 -10.09 9.51
N TRP A 166 -3.72 -9.70 10.70
CA TRP A 166 -4.34 -8.64 11.48
C TRP A 166 -4.30 -7.31 10.74
N LEU A 167 -3.16 -6.96 10.14
CA LEU A 167 -3.01 -5.75 9.34
C LEU A 167 -3.99 -5.74 8.16
N ALA A 168 -4.07 -6.84 7.41
CA ALA A 168 -5.00 -6.97 6.29
C ALA A 168 -6.47 -6.95 6.74
N PHE A 169 -6.78 -7.60 7.87
CA PHE A 169 -8.09 -7.53 8.49
C PHE A 169 -8.46 -6.08 8.86
N ARG A 170 -7.57 -5.38 9.58
CA ARG A 170 -7.78 -3.98 10.00
C ARG A 170 -8.04 -3.10 8.78
N LEU A 171 -7.26 -3.24 7.72
CA LEU A 171 -7.44 -2.48 6.48
C LEU A 171 -8.85 -2.67 5.90
N MET A 172 -9.29 -3.93 5.75
CA MET A 172 -10.60 -4.26 5.19
C MET A 172 -11.74 -3.80 6.09
N PHE A 173 -11.64 -4.13 7.38
CA PHE A 173 -12.66 -3.87 8.38
C PHE A 173 -12.88 -2.37 8.62
N VAL A 174 -11.78 -1.62 8.81
CA VAL A 174 -11.85 -0.16 9.01
C VAL A 174 -12.36 0.53 7.75
N SER A 175 -11.96 0.08 6.55
CA SER A 175 -12.49 0.60 5.29
C SER A 175 -14.02 0.43 5.18
N GLY A 176 -14.57 -0.66 5.71
CA GLY A 176 -16.02 -0.89 5.77
C GLY A 176 -16.70 -0.03 6.84
N ILE A 177 -16.22 -0.09 8.07
CA ILE A 177 -16.85 0.58 9.21
C ILE A 177 -16.84 2.10 9.07
N VAL A 178 -15.75 2.70 8.58
CA VAL A 178 -15.65 4.16 8.47
C VAL A 178 -16.73 4.73 7.54
N LYS A 179 -17.16 3.95 6.52
CA LYS A 179 -18.27 4.33 5.62
C LYS A 179 -19.61 4.43 6.35
N LEU A 180 -19.81 3.67 7.43
CA LEU A 180 -21.00 3.75 8.27
C LEU A 180 -20.87 4.85 9.33
N LEU A 181 -19.68 5.00 9.92
CA LEU A 181 -19.39 5.98 10.97
C LEU A 181 -19.42 7.42 10.49
N ILE A 182 -19.06 7.68 9.23
CA ILE A 182 -19.12 9.01 8.61
C ILE A 182 -20.58 9.52 8.50
N GLN A 183 -21.58 8.65 8.71
CA GLN A 183 -23.02 8.99 8.67
C GLN A 183 -23.48 9.66 7.36
N ASP A 184 -22.75 9.44 6.27
CA ASP A 184 -23.14 9.95 4.97
C ASP A 184 -24.37 9.18 4.45
N PRO A 185 -25.46 9.88 4.08
CA PRO A 185 -26.69 9.27 3.62
C PRO A 185 -26.51 8.41 2.37
N THR A 186 -25.47 8.64 1.55
CA THR A 186 -25.24 7.85 0.33
C THR A 186 -24.83 6.41 0.63
N TRP A 187 -24.07 6.18 1.70
CA TRP A 187 -23.69 4.84 2.14
C TRP A 187 -24.87 4.11 2.80
N TRP A 188 -25.63 4.80 3.64
CA TRP A 188 -26.81 4.23 4.30
C TRP A 188 -27.96 3.94 3.35
N LYS A 189 -28.16 4.75 2.30
CA LYS A 189 -29.15 4.52 1.25
C LYS A 189 -28.67 3.58 0.12
N LEU A 190 -27.45 3.04 0.25
CA LEU A 190 -26.82 2.18 -0.76
C LEU A 190 -26.65 2.84 -2.14
N THR A 191 -26.64 4.18 -2.21
CA THR A 191 -26.51 4.93 -3.46
C THR A 191 -25.08 5.40 -3.74
N ALA A 192 -24.12 5.13 -2.85
CA ALA A 192 -22.73 5.58 -2.99
C ALA A 192 -22.10 5.25 -4.36
N LEU A 193 -22.36 4.06 -4.92
CA LEU A 193 -21.83 3.65 -6.22
C LEU A 193 -22.43 4.39 -7.43
N HIS A 194 -23.51 5.16 -7.26
CA HIS A 194 -23.98 6.07 -8.32
C HIS A 194 -22.99 7.20 -8.58
N TYR A 195 -22.31 7.68 -7.54
CA TYR A 195 -21.35 8.78 -7.64
C TYR A 195 -19.91 8.28 -7.74
N HIS A 196 -19.60 7.19 -7.01
CA HIS A 196 -18.24 6.69 -6.85
C HIS A 196 -17.47 6.58 -8.17
N PHE A 197 -18.04 5.90 -9.18
CA PHE A 197 -17.37 5.67 -10.47
C PHE A 197 -17.05 6.94 -11.26
N ASN A 198 -17.81 8.02 -11.07
CA ASN A 198 -17.58 9.30 -11.73
C ASN A 198 -16.57 10.16 -10.96
N SER A 199 -16.57 10.07 -9.62
CA SER A 199 -15.72 10.86 -8.73
C SER A 199 -14.32 10.29 -8.49
N GLN A 200 -13.94 9.18 -9.14
CA GLN A 200 -12.61 8.59 -8.97
C GLN A 200 -11.53 9.52 -9.54
N CYS A 201 -10.46 9.75 -8.78
CA CYS A 201 -9.33 10.57 -9.22
C CYS A 201 -8.60 9.98 -10.45
N ILE A 202 -8.60 8.66 -10.57
CA ILE A 202 -8.02 7.92 -11.70
C ILE A 202 -9.09 6.92 -12.17
N PRO A 203 -10.08 7.36 -12.97
CA PRO A 203 -11.15 6.49 -13.41
C PRO A 203 -10.58 5.46 -14.37
N THR A 204 -10.84 4.19 -14.09
CA THR A 204 -10.48 3.12 -15.03
C THR A 204 -11.48 3.10 -16.19
N PRO A 205 -11.12 2.63 -17.40
CA PRO A 205 -12.09 2.46 -18.48
C PRO A 205 -13.30 1.61 -18.08
N LEU A 206 -13.13 0.68 -17.14
CA LEU A 206 -14.20 -0.13 -16.57
C LEU A 206 -15.16 0.68 -15.68
N ALA A 207 -14.69 1.75 -15.05
CA ALA A 207 -15.53 2.61 -14.22
C ALA A 207 -16.65 3.25 -15.04
N TRP A 208 -16.40 3.61 -16.31
CA TRP A 208 -17.44 4.12 -17.19
C TRP A 208 -18.56 3.09 -17.42
N TYR A 209 -18.20 1.84 -17.73
CA TYR A 209 -19.19 0.77 -17.90
C TYR A 209 -19.94 0.45 -16.61
N ALA A 210 -19.23 0.40 -15.48
CA ALA A 210 -19.83 0.16 -14.17
C ALA A 210 -20.79 1.30 -13.78
N HIS A 211 -20.49 2.53 -14.20
CA HIS A 211 -21.38 3.67 -14.04
C HIS A 211 -22.66 3.56 -14.88
N GLN A 212 -22.68 2.82 -15.99
CA GLN A 212 -23.89 2.59 -16.78
C GLN A 212 -24.79 1.47 -16.24
N LEU A 213 -24.35 0.72 -15.22
CA LEU A 213 -25.14 -0.37 -14.65
C LEU A 213 -26.46 0.13 -14.03
N PRO A 214 -27.53 -0.69 -14.08
CA PRO A 214 -28.81 -0.36 -13.43
C PRO A 214 -28.64 -0.04 -11.94
N GLY A 215 -29.50 0.82 -11.41
CA GLY A 215 -29.41 1.27 -10.00
C GLY A 215 -29.44 0.12 -9.00
N PHE A 216 -30.29 -0.89 -9.21
CA PHE A 216 -30.39 -2.04 -8.31
C PHE A 216 -29.07 -2.85 -8.22
N VAL A 217 -28.33 -2.95 -9.33
CA VAL A 217 -27.02 -3.64 -9.37
C VAL A 217 -26.01 -2.88 -8.54
N LYS A 218 -25.99 -1.55 -8.65
CA LYS A 218 -25.11 -0.67 -7.86
C LYS A 218 -25.44 -0.77 -6.37
N GLN A 219 -26.72 -0.71 -6.02
CA GLN A 219 -27.17 -0.87 -4.63
C GLN A 219 -26.77 -2.23 -4.05
N PHE A 220 -26.99 -3.32 -4.80
CA PHE A 220 -26.53 -4.65 -4.42
C PHE A 220 -25.01 -4.70 -4.25
N SER A 221 -24.27 -4.05 -5.14
CA SER A 221 -22.79 -3.98 -5.06
C SER A 221 -22.31 -3.20 -3.83
N VAL A 222 -23.01 -2.14 -3.40
CA VAL A 222 -22.72 -1.47 -2.13
C VAL A 222 -22.95 -2.42 -0.95
N ALA A 223 -24.09 -3.12 -0.93
CA ALA A 223 -24.38 -4.10 0.13
C ALA A 223 -23.33 -5.24 0.16
N ALA A 224 -22.97 -5.78 -0.99
CA ALA A 224 -21.91 -6.79 -1.12
C ALA A 224 -20.56 -6.26 -0.62
N THR A 225 -20.24 -4.99 -0.90
CA THR A 225 -19.03 -4.34 -0.38
C THR A 225 -19.01 -4.33 1.14
N PHE A 226 -20.12 -3.99 1.81
CA PHE A 226 -20.19 -4.06 3.28
C PHE A 226 -20.04 -5.49 3.82
N VAL A 227 -20.67 -6.46 3.16
CA VAL A 227 -20.54 -7.88 3.53
C VAL A 227 -19.08 -8.33 3.45
N ILE A 228 -18.37 -7.98 2.38
CA ILE A 228 -16.98 -8.35 2.18
C ILE A 228 -16.06 -7.65 3.19
N LEU A 229 -16.20 -6.33 3.33
CA LEU A 229 -15.32 -5.52 4.16
C LEU A 229 -15.52 -5.76 5.65
N ILE A 230 -16.76 -5.95 6.11
CA ILE A 230 -17.08 -6.05 7.55
C ILE A 230 -17.21 -7.52 7.98
N PHE A 231 -18.07 -8.29 7.34
CA PHE A 231 -18.41 -9.64 7.82
C PHE A 231 -17.37 -10.67 7.39
N LEU A 232 -17.05 -10.74 6.10
CA LEU A 232 -16.11 -11.74 5.59
C LEU A 232 -14.68 -11.47 6.08
N SER A 233 -14.30 -10.22 6.30
CA SER A 233 -12.96 -9.88 6.82
C SER A 233 -12.70 -10.53 8.19
N LEU A 234 -13.70 -10.75 9.04
CA LEU A 234 -13.57 -11.46 10.31
C LEU A 234 -13.04 -12.89 10.12
N PHE A 235 -13.37 -13.55 8.99
CA PHE A 235 -12.86 -14.88 8.68
C PHE A 235 -11.36 -14.91 8.40
N MET A 236 -10.74 -13.76 8.09
CA MET A 236 -9.29 -13.65 7.96
C MET A 236 -8.56 -13.90 9.27
N LEU A 237 -9.20 -13.69 10.43
CA LEU A 237 -8.64 -13.95 11.75
C LEU A 237 -8.86 -15.39 12.23
N SER A 238 -9.76 -16.13 11.59
CA SER A 238 -10.09 -17.51 12.00
C SER A 238 -8.87 -18.44 11.93
N PRO A 239 -8.66 -19.34 12.92
CA PRO A 239 -7.59 -20.35 12.86
C PRO A 239 -7.85 -21.39 11.75
N SER A 240 -9.12 -21.63 11.39
CA SER A 240 -9.49 -22.60 10.36
C SER A 240 -8.96 -22.19 8.98
N LYS A 241 -8.36 -23.14 8.26
CA LYS A 241 -7.90 -22.91 6.88
C LYS A 241 -9.09 -22.74 5.92
N HIS A 242 -10.18 -23.48 6.11
CA HIS A 242 -11.34 -23.43 5.21
C HIS A 242 -12.01 -22.07 5.19
N LEU A 243 -12.26 -21.48 6.37
CA LEU A 243 -12.86 -20.15 6.49
C LEU A 243 -12.00 -19.06 5.85
N ARG A 244 -10.67 -19.20 5.92
CA ARG A 244 -9.73 -18.28 5.26
C ARG A 244 -9.77 -18.37 3.73
N HIS A 245 -9.84 -19.59 3.18
CA HIS A 245 -9.97 -19.77 1.73
C HIS A 245 -11.33 -19.29 1.22
N ALA A 246 -12.38 -19.44 2.03
CA ALA A 246 -13.70 -18.89 1.72
C ALA A 246 -13.65 -17.38 1.54
N HIS A 247 -13.06 -16.62 2.48
CA HIS A 247 -12.86 -15.17 2.32
C HIS A 247 -12.13 -14.83 1.00
N MET A 248 -11.01 -15.50 0.73
CA MET A 248 -10.20 -15.24 -0.46
C MET A 248 -10.96 -15.56 -1.75
N GLY A 249 -11.72 -16.64 -1.78
CA GLY A 249 -12.60 -17.01 -2.91
C GLY A 249 -13.71 -15.99 -3.15
N TYR A 250 -14.45 -15.60 -2.11
CA TYR A 250 -15.54 -14.62 -2.24
C TYR A 250 -15.04 -13.23 -2.66
N SER A 251 -13.89 -12.79 -2.14
CA SER A 251 -13.28 -11.51 -2.53
C SER A 251 -12.88 -11.50 -4.00
N LEU A 252 -12.31 -12.60 -4.53
CA LEU A 252 -11.99 -12.72 -5.96
C LEU A 252 -13.25 -12.79 -6.84
N GLN A 253 -14.27 -13.51 -6.40
CA GLN A 253 -15.52 -13.67 -7.15
C GLN A 253 -16.23 -12.34 -7.35
N VAL A 254 -16.22 -11.44 -6.38
CA VAL A 254 -16.86 -10.13 -6.53
C VAL A 254 -16.12 -9.25 -7.54
N VAL A 255 -14.78 -9.28 -7.53
CA VAL A 255 -13.95 -8.61 -8.55
C VAL A 255 -14.21 -9.18 -9.95
N GLN A 256 -14.36 -10.50 -10.05
CA GLN A 256 -14.70 -11.17 -11.31
C GLN A 256 -16.15 -10.87 -11.74
N HIS A 257 -17.10 -10.81 -10.82
CA HIS A 257 -18.52 -10.54 -11.13
C HIS A 257 -18.73 -9.09 -11.60
N SER A 258 -17.92 -8.14 -11.12
CA SER A 258 -17.85 -6.79 -11.70
C SER A 258 -17.24 -6.76 -13.12
N ALA A 259 -16.42 -7.75 -13.49
CA ALA A 259 -15.81 -7.85 -14.82
C ALA A 259 -16.63 -8.70 -15.82
N VAL A 260 -17.42 -9.65 -15.32
CA VAL A 260 -18.25 -10.59 -16.11
C VAL A 260 -19.62 -10.00 -16.50
N MET A 261 -19.97 -8.81 -16.03
CA MET A 261 -21.06 -7.99 -16.60
C MET A 261 -20.68 -7.36 -17.97
N ARG A 262 -19.78 -8.02 -18.72
CA ARG A 262 -19.55 -7.81 -20.14
C ARG A 262 -19.95 -9.08 -20.87
N ASP A 263 -21.24 -9.37 -20.88
CA ASP A 263 -21.88 -10.05 -21.99
C ASP A 263 -23.39 -10.03 -21.81
N ARG A 264 -24.10 -9.88 -22.93
CA ARG A 264 -25.54 -9.60 -23.07
C ARG A 264 -25.96 -8.14 -22.87
N HIS A 265 -25.52 -7.28 -23.78
CA HIS A 265 -26.46 -6.53 -24.64
C HIS A 265 -25.71 -6.02 -25.87
N GLN A 266 -25.13 -6.95 -26.63
CA GLN A 266 -24.65 -6.73 -28.01
C GLN A 266 -25.65 -7.27 -29.04
N LEU A 267 -26.95 -7.20 -28.72
CA LEU A 267 -28.05 -7.59 -29.62
C LEU A 267 -29.17 -6.54 -29.57
N ARG A 268 -28.88 -5.38 -30.17
CA ARG A 268 -29.79 -4.52 -30.96
C ARG A 268 -29.01 -3.27 -31.44
N CYS A 269 -28.07 -3.49 -32.35
CA CYS A 269 -27.94 -2.61 -33.51
C CYS A 269 -29.09 -3.04 -34.45
N SER A 270 -29.94 -2.23 -35.06
CA SER A 270 -29.87 -0.85 -35.57
C SER A 270 -31.32 -0.31 -35.71
N PRO A 271 -31.60 0.68 -36.58
CA PRO A 271 -31.29 2.11 -36.55
C PRO A 271 -32.58 2.94 -36.32
N CYS A 272 -32.48 4.24 -36.02
CA CYS A 272 -33.33 5.32 -36.60
C CYS A 272 -33.40 6.60 -35.73
N CYS A 273 -33.25 7.71 -36.46
CA CYS A 273 -33.84 9.05 -36.26
C CYS A 273 -33.18 10.03 -35.28
N ASN A 274 -32.32 10.88 -35.86
CA ASN A 274 -32.45 12.35 -35.92
C ASN A 274 -33.43 12.98 -34.92
N VAL A 275 -32.93 13.79 -33.98
CA VAL A 275 -32.95 15.27 -33.95
C VAL A 275 -31.83 15.73 -33.01
#